data_AF-E4YL73-F1
#
_entry.id   AF-E4YL73-F1
#
_cell.length_a   1.000
_cell.length_b   1.000
_cell.length_c   1.000
_cell.angle_alpha   90.00
_cell.angle_beta   90.00
_cell.angle_gamma   90.00
#
_symmetry.space_group_name_H-M   'P 1'
#
loop_
_entity.id
_entity.type
_entity.pdbx_description
1 polymer ?
#
loop_
_entity_poly.entity_id
_entity_poly.type
_entity_poly.pdbx_seq_one_letter_code
_entity_poly.pdbx_strand_id
1 'polypeptide(L)'
;METIFRPDVNLETLSDALQNVDNDLKYLKYELIRDKEILDLACQAGFRGNTIGLQRMMPEESVAKCTNAENIQIWGEHLLAHRKGSYLQSPPSFVGIGVTPDELENAVKNSIHVMENPTWGESAKEGRKKYLSQWTGGFVHQNEEAVNSFSIGEEISESYFCMSWEAPSYNSKERATAHVLRALLGGGRSFESGGAGKGLTTILYRVLGSLVGQNFSAFKAFLPRV
;
A
#
# COMPACT_ATOMS: atom_id res chain seq x y z
N MET A 1 -8.39 -11.20 18.93
CA MET A 1 -8.87 -12.07 17.83
C MET A 1 -10.30 -11.69 17.42
N GLU A 2 -11.14 -11.33 18.38
CA GLU A 2 -12.54 -10.96 18.18
C GLU A 2 -12.79 -9.88 17.12
N THR A 3 -12.06 -8.75 17.12
CA THR A 3 -12.23 -7.65 16.16
C THR A 3 -12.10 -8.08 14.69
N ILE A 4 -11.28 -9.09 14.40
CA ILE A 4 -11.12 -9.60 13.04
C ILE A 4 -12.40 -10.29 12.61
N PHE A 5 -12.99 -11.15 13.44
CA PHE A 5 -14.10 -12.06 13.12
C PHE A 5 -15.49 -11.53 13.47
N ARG A 6 -15.56 -10.57 14.38
CA ARG A 6 -16.79 -9.92 14.84
C ARG A 6 -16.62 -8.40 14.82
N PRO A 7 -16.33 -7.79 13.66
CA PRO A 7 -16.26 -6.34 13.54
C PRO A 7 -17.63 -5.75 13.87
N ASP A 8 -17.61 -4.60 14.53
CA ASP A 8 -18.78 -3.74 14.62
C ASP A 8 -18.87 -2.94 13.32
N VAL A 9 -19.86 -3.26 12.50
CA VAL A 9 -20.11 -2.60 11.21
C VAL A 9 -21.52 -2.04 11.26
N ASN A 10 -21.61 -0.81 11.72
CA ASN A 10 -22.85 -0.04 11.84
C ASN A 10 -22.68 1.34 11.21
N LEU A 11 -23.78 2.08 11.08
CA LEU A 11 -23.77 3.37 10.37
C LEU A 11 -22.78 4.38 10.98
N GLU A 12 -22.67 4.44 12.30
CA GLU A 12 -21.79 5.38 13.01
C GLU A 12 -20.32 5.05 12.72
N THR A 13 -19.91 3.79 12.96
CA THR A 13 -18.54 3.32 12.68
C THR A 13 -18.14 3.47 11.21
N LEU A 14 -19.08 3.25 10.28
CA LEU A 14 -18.84 3.44 8.84
C LEU A 14 -18.69 4.92 8.48
N SER A 15 -19.53 5.79 9.05
CA SER A 15 -19.46 7.24 8.82
C SER A 15 -18.11 7.80 9.31
N ASP A 16 -17.68 7.41 10.50
CA ASP A 16 -16.39 7.84 11.06
C ASP A 16 -15.21 7.34 10.22
N ALA A 17 -15.25 6.08 9.78
CA ALA A 17 -14.23 5.52 8.91
C ALA A 17 -14.16 6.26 7.56
N LEU A 18 -15.29 6.57 6.94
CA LEU A 18 -15.34 7.32 5.68
C LEU A 18 -14.83 8.76 5.85
N GLN A 19 -15.14 9.41 6.97
CA GLN A 19 -14.60 10.73 7.27
C GLN A 19 -13.07 10.70 7.41
N ASN A 20 -12.52 9.65 8.01
CA ASN A 20 -11.07 9.45 8.08
C ASN A 20 -10.47 9.22 6.70
N VAL A 21 -11.10 8.42 5.84
CA VAL A 21 -10.65 8.22 4.44
C VAL A 21 -10.66 9.55 3.66
N ASP A 22 -11.73 10.34 3.80
CA ASP A 22 -11.83 11.67 3.17
C ASP A 22 -10.73 12.63 3.66
N ASN A 23 -10.44 12.62 4.97
CA ASN A 23 -9.36 13.40 5.55
C ASN A 23 -7.99 12.95 5.01
N ASP A 24 -7.72 11.64 4.97
CA ASP A 24 -6.46 11.09 4.46
C ASP A 24 -6.23 11.47 2.99
N LEU A 25 -7.27 11.42 2.15
CA LEU A 25 -7.20 11.85 0.75
C LEU A 25 -6.86 13.35 0.62
N LYS A 26 -7.44 14.20 1.48
CA LYS A 26 -7.12 15.63 1.51
C LYS A 26 -5.70 15.88 2.01
N TYR A 27 -5.25 15.15 3.03
CA TYR A 27 -3.91 15.29 3.60
C TYR A 27 -2.82 14.87 2.62
N LEU A 28 -3.08 13.86 1.79
CA LEU A 28 -2.14 13.39 0.76
C LEU A 28 -1.72 14.53 -0.20
N LYS A 29 -2.61 15.48 -0.48
CA LYS A 29 -2.34 16.64 -1.36
C LYS A 29 -1.31 17.62 -0.79
N TYR A 30 -1.06 17.56 0.53
CA TYR A 30 -0.08 18.39 1.21
C TYR A 30 1.26 17.67 1.45
N GLU A 31 1.37 16.37 1.14
CA GLU A 31 2.65 15.67 1.21
C GLU A 31 3.60 16.19 0.12
N LEU A 32 4.74 16.75 0.53
CA LEU A 32 5.76 17.25 -0.39
C LEU A 32 6.27 16.15 -1.33
N ILE A 33 6.57 14.97 -0.77
CA ILE A 33 7.04 13.79 -1.50
C ILE A 33 5.92 12.74 -1.51
N ARG A 34 5.29 12.54 -2.67
CA ARG A 34 4.14 11.63 -2.84
C ARG A 34 4.58 10.21 -3.23
N ASP A 35 5.52 9.63 -2.46
CA ASP A 35 6.15 8.31 -2.74
C ASP A 35 5.12 7.19 -3.00
N LYS A 36 4.03 7.19 -2.22
CA LYS A 36 2.96 6.17 -2.32
C LYS A 36 2.16 6.33 -3.62
N GLU A 37 1.83 7.57 -3.99
CA GLU A 37 1.10 7.88 -5.22
C GLU A 37 1.95 7.54 -6.45
N ILE A 38 3.23 7.91 -6.43
CA ILE A 38 4.19 7.58 -7.51
C ILE A 38 4.27 6.06 -7.70
N LEU A 39 4.29 5.29 -6.61
CA LEU A 39 4.30 3.83 -6.68
C LEU A 39 2.98 3.27 -7.24
N ASP A 40 1.84 3.77 -6.79
CA ASP A 40 0.53 3.33 -7.27
C ASP A 40 0.36 3.67 -8.77
N LEU A 41 0.81 4.85 -9.22
CA LEU A 41 0.86 5.25 -10.63
C LEU A 41 1.77 4.33 -11.45
N ALA A 42 2.96 3.99 -10.94
CA ALA A 42 3.87 3.06 -11.62
C ALA A 42 3.24 1.66 -11.78
N CYS A 43 2.55 1.17 -10.75
CA CYS A 43 1.79 -0.08 -10.81
C CYS A 43 0.62 0.03 -11.79
N GLN A 44 -0.13 1.12 -11.78
CA GLN A 44 -1.25 1.36 -12.69
C GLN A 44 -0.79 1.36 -14.15
N ALA A 45 0.32 2.04 -14.45
CA ALA A 45 0.91 2.06 -15.79
C ALA A 45 1.40 0.66 -16.21
N GLY A 46 2.10 -0.04 -15.32
CA GLY A 46 2.69 -1.36 -15.59
C GLY A 46 1.68 -2.49 -15.78
N PHE A 47 0.60 -2.48 -14.99
CA PHE A 47 -0.43 -3.54 -14.95
C PHE A 47 -1.79 -3.09 -15.52
N ARG A 48 -1.87 -1.91 -16.14
CA ARG A 48 -3.06 -1.34 -16.81
C ARG A 48 -4.33 -1.38 -15.97
N GLY A 49 -4.23 -0.99 -14.69
CA GLY A 49 -5.41 -0.97 -13.81
C GLY A 49 -5.95 -2.35 -13.43
N ASN A 50 -5.21 -3.43 -13.64
CA ASN A 50 -5.63 -4.78 -13.26
C ASN A 50 -4.81 -5.30 -12.08
N THR A 51 -5.43 -6.04 -11.15
CA THR A 51 -4.77 -6.63 -9.96
C THR A 51 -3.96 -5.60 -9.16
N ILE A 52 -2.64 -5.63 -9.25
CA ILE A 52 -1.69 -4.72 -8.59
C ILE A 52 -1.79 -3.29 -9.15
N GLY A 53 -2.27 -3.15 -10.39
CA GLY A 53 -2.50 -1.84 -10.99
C GLY A 53 -3.75 -1.12 -10.49
N LEU A 54 -4.58 -1.77 -9.66
CA LEU A 54 -5.69 -1.11 -8.99
C LEU A 54 -5.15 -0.16 -7.91
N GLN A 55 -5.74 1.04 -7.83
CA GLN A 55 -5.41 2.00 -6.79
C GLN A 55 -5.71 1.43 -5.41
N ARG A 56 -4.80 1.65 -4.46
CA ARG A 56 -5.01 1.22 -3.06
C ARG A 56 -5.95 2.14 -2.31
N MET A 57 -5.89 3.43 -2.65
CA MET A 57 -6.75 4.46 -2.06
C MET A 57 -8.13 4.42 -2.72
N MET A 58 -9.15 4.72 -1.93
CA MET A 58 -10.51 4.88 -2.45
C MET A 58 -10.55 6.11 -3.38
N PRO A 59 -11.13 6.00 -4.59
CA PRO A 59 -11.25 7.16 -5.47
C PRO A 59 -12.07 8.28 -4.82
N GLU A 60 -11.66 9.53 -5.01
CA GLU A 60 -12.37 10.70 -4.44
C GLU A 60 -13.85 10.73 -4.86
N GLU A 61 -14.16 10.34 -6.10
CA GLU A 61 -15.53 10.24 -6.59
C GLU A 61 -16.38 9.21 -5.84
N SER A 62 -15.75 8.17 -5.27
CA SER A 62 -16.44 7.15 -4.49
C SER A 62 -16.74 7.65 -3.09
N VAL A 63 -15.81 8.39 -2.49
CA VAL A 63 -16.00 9.04 -1.18
C VAL A 63 -17.09 10.12 -1.29
N ALA A 64 -17.05 10.94 -2.34
CA ALA A 64 -18.03 12.01 -2.58
C ALA A 64 -19.48 11.50 -2.77
N LYS A 65 -19.67 10.22 -3.09
CA LYS A 65 -21.01 9.59 -3.17
C LYS A 65 -21.55 9.19 -1.79
N CYS A 66 -20.73 9.15 -0.75
CA CYS A 66 -21.10 8.70 0.60
C CYS A 66 -21.72 9.83 1.43
N THR A 67 -22.80 10.43 0.96
CA THR A 67 -23.37 11.67 1.55
C THR A 67 -24.52 11.45 2.53
N ASN A 68 -25.14 10.27 2.51
CA ASN A 68 -26.31 9.97 3.32
C ASN A 68 -26.23 8.53 3.89
N ALA A 69 -27.11 8.23 4.84
CA ALA A 69 -27.12 6.95 5.53
C ALA A 69 -27.29 5.74 4.60
N GLU A 70 -28.09 5.89 3.53
CA GLU A 70 -28.33 4.83 2.55
C GLU A 70 -27.05 4.48 1.79
N ASN A 71 -26.33 5.47 1.27
CA ASN A 71 -25.09 5.27 0.53
C ASN A 71 -23.98 4.71 1.43
N ILE A 72 -23.91 5.16 2.68
CA ILE A 72 -22.94 4.63 3.66
C ILE A 72 -23.26 3.16 3.97
N GLN A 73 -24.55 2.80 4.10
CA GLN A 73 -24.96 1.43 4.37
C GLN A 73 -24.57 0.47 3.22
N ILE A 74 -24.71 0.91 1.97
CA ILE A 74 -24.27 0.13 0.79
C ILE A 74 -22.77 -0.23 0.89
N TRP A 75 -21.92 0.69 1.37
CA TRP A 75 -20.50 0.38 1.61
C TRP A 75 -20.29 -0.66 2.71
N GLY A 76 -21.08 -0.59 3.77
CA GLY A 76 -21.11 -1.63 4.81
C GLY A 76 -21.44 -3.02 4.25
N GLU A 77 -22.43 -3.10 3.38
CA GLU A 77 -22.81 -4.34 2.70
C GLU A 77 -21.68 -4.87 1.80
N HIS A 78 -21.04 -4.01 1.02
CA HIS A 78 -19.89 -4.38 0.20
C HIS A 78 -18.71 -4.88 1.04
N LEU A 79 -18.43 -4.24 2.17
CA LEU A 79 -17.37 -4.65 3.10
C LEU A 79 -17.65 -6.05 3.68
N LEU A 80 -18.88 -6.29 4.16
CA LEU A 80 -19.28 -7.59 4.71
C LEU A 80 -19.27 -8.67 3.64
N ALA A 81 -19.77 -8.38 2.43
CA ALA A 81 -19.72 -9.29 1.29
C ALA A 81 -18.28 -9.63 0.90
N HIS A 82 -17.37 -8.65 0.89
CA HIS A 82 -15.95 -8.87 0.61
C HIS A 82 -15.29 -9.77 1.67
N ARG A 83 -15.56 -9.53 2.96
CA ARG A 83 -15.06 -10.36 4.07
C ARG A 83 -15.56 -11.80 3.95
N LYS A 84 -16.87 -11.96 3.74
CA LYS A 84 -17.51 -13.28 3.49
C LYS A 84 -16.86 -13.98 2.31
N GLY A 85 -16.60 -13.25 1.22
CA GLY A 85 -15.98 -13.79 0.03
C GLY A 85 -14.51 -14.15 0.18
N SER A 86 -13.74 -13.51 1.08
CA SER A 86 -12.26 -13.52 0.98
C SER A 86 -11.50 -13.98 2.23
N TYR A 87 -11.98 -13.71 3.45
CA TYR A 87 -11.13 -13.80 4.66
C TYR A 87 -10.90 -15.24 5.16
N LEU A 88 -11.84 -16.16 4.91
CA LEU A 88 -11.78 -17.55 5.39
C LEU A 88 -11.89 -18.58 4.26
N GLN A 89 -11.47 -18.24 3.04
CA GLN A 89 -11.35 -19.21 1.94
C GLN A 89 -10.28 -20.29 2.20
N SER A 90 -9.35 -20.02 3.13
CA SER A 90 -8.38 -20.98 3.66
C SER A 90 -8.20 -20.76 5.16
N PRO A 91 -7.75 -21.78 5.93
CA PRO A 91 -7.50 -21.62 7.35
C PRO A 91 -6.55 -20.43 7.63
N PRO A 92 -6.87 -19.56 8.60
CA PRO A 92 -6.01 -18.44 8.94
C PRO A 92 -4.68 -18.94 9.53
N SER A 93 -3.62 -18.16 9.32
CA SER A 93 -2.32 -18.40 9.93
C SER A 93 -2.13 -17.46 11.11
N PHE A 94 -1.69 -17.99 12.25
CA PHE A 94 -1.39 -17.22 13.45
C PHE A 94 0.12 -17.15 13.65
N VAL A 95 0.62 -15.95 13.94
CA VAL A 95 2.04 -15.70 14.20
C VAL A 95 2.16 -15.04 15.57
N GLY A 96 2.82 -15.73 16.50
CA GLY A 96 3.15 -15.20 17.82
C GLY A 96 4.62 -14.76 17.87
N ILE A 97 4.88 -13.60 18.45
CA ILE A 97 6.24 -13.10 18.69
C ILE A 97 6.41 -12.94 20.20
N GLY A 98 7.46 -13.54 20.77
CA GLY A 98 7.72 -13.48 22.21
C GLY A 98 6.76 -14.32 23.06
N VAL A 99 6.07 -15.30 22.46
CA VAL A 99 5.21 -16.27 23.15
C VAL A 99 5.68 -17.67 22.84
N THR A 100 5.45 -18.59 23.77
CA THR A 100 5.69 -20.01 23.56
C THR A 100 4.65 -20.61 22.59
N PRO A 101 4.98 -21.73 21.93
CA PRO A 101 4.01 -22.45 21.10
C PRO A 101 2.71 -22.81 21.85
N ASP A 102 2.83 -23.26 23.10
CA ASP A 102 1.67 -23.67 23.91
C ASP A 102 0.77 -22.48 24.26
N GLU A 103 1.34 -21.33 24.61
CA GLU A 103 0.57 -20.09 24.85
C GLU A 103 -0.19 -19.65 23.60
N LEU A 104 0.47 -19.69 22.43
CA LEU A 104 -0.16 -19.35 21.16
C LEU A 104 -1.28 -20.34 20.81
N GLU A 105 -1.04 -21.63 20.95
CA GLU A 105 -2.02 -22.68 20.68
C GLU A 105 -3.25 -22.53 21.59
N ASN A 106 -3.03 -22.33 22.89
CA ASN A 106 -4.11 -22.10 23.84
C ASN A 106 -4.92 -20.84 23.51
N ALA A 107 -4.26 -19.74 23.14
CA ALA A 107 -4.94 -18.50 22.75
C ALA A 107 -5.80 -18.67 21.47
N VAL A 108 -5.31 -19.43 20.49
CA VAL A 108 -6.06 -19.74 19.26
C VAL A 108 -7.23 -20.65 19.56
N LYS A 109 -7.03 -21.74 20.33
CA LYS A 109 -8.10 -22.67 20.73
C LYS A 109 -9.23 -21.94 21.47
N ASN A 110 -8.88 -21.06 22.40
CA ASN A 110 -9.86 -20.26 23.13
C ASN A 110 -10.67 -19.31 22.24
N SER A 111 -10.19 -19.01 21.03
CA SER A 111 -10.80 -18.09 20.09
C SER A 111 -11.44 -18.80 18.88
N ILE A 112 -11.47 -20.13 18.82
CA ILE A 112 -11.96 -20.86 17.64
C ILE A 112 -13.44 -20.57 17.34
N HIS A 113 -14.24 -20.40 18.39
CA HIS A 113 -15.67 -20.14 18.31
C HIS A 113 -16.00 -18.84 17.54
N VAL A 114 -15.15 -17.82 17.59
CA VAL A 114 -15.37 -16.60 16.80
C VAL A 114 -15.03 -16.79 15.32
N MET A 115 -14.15 -17.73 14.99
CA MET A 115 -13.77 -18.03 13.60
C MET A 115 -14.80 -18.88 12.88
N GLU A 116 -15.43 -19.80 13.61
CA GLU A 116 -16.46 -20.70 13.07
C GLU A 116 -17.76 -19.96 12.76
N ASN A 117 -18.05 -18.88 13.48
CA ASN A 117 -19.26 -18.08 13.31
C ASN A 117 -18.95 -16.57 13.25
N PRO A 118 -18.32 -16.08 12.17
CA PRO A 118 -18.02 -14.67 12.00
C PRO A 118 -19.30 -13.86 11.72
N THR A 119 -19.32 -12.58 12.10
CA THR A 119 -20.54 -11.74 11.99
C THR A 119 -20.96 -11.44 10.55
N TRP A 120 -20.06 -11.57 9.58
CA TRP A 120 -20.36 -11.44 8.15
C TRP A 120 -20.85 -12.75 7.49
N GLY A 121 -21.04 -13.81 8.28
CA GLY A 121 -21.53 -15.12 7.83
C GLY A 121 -20.46 -16.03 7.23
N GLU A 122 -20.86 -17.26 6.94
CA GLU A 122 -19.95 -18.31 6.45
C GLU A 122 -19.35 -17.98 5.08
N SER A 123 -18.02 -18.12 4.97
CA SER A 123 -17.31 -17.95 3.70
C SER A 123 -17.55 -19.13 2.77
N ALA A 124 -17.90 -18.84 1.52
CA ALA A 124 -17.98 -19.86 0.48
C ALA A 124 -16.58 -20.45 0.26
N LYS A 125 -16.45 -21.78 0.32
CA LYS A 125 -15.21 -22.52 -0.01
C LYS A 125 -15.01 -22.65 -1.53
N GLU A 126 -15.61 -21.77 -2.31
CA GLU A 126 -15.33 -21.67 -3.72
C GLU A 126 -13.84 -21.35 -3.89
N GLY A 127 -13.18 -22.03 -4.82
CA GLY A 127 -11.74 -21.87 -5.03
C GLY A 127 -11.38 -20.39 -5.25
N ARG A 128 -10.29 -19.94 -4.63
CA ARG A 128 -9.75 -18.58 -4.77
C ARG A 128 -9.79 -18.16 -6.25
N LYS A 129 -10.54 -17.10 -6.57
CA LYS A 129 -10.52 -16.50 -7.90
C LYS A 129 -9.07 -16.10 -8.21
N LYS A 130 -8.51 -16.69 -9.26
CA LYS A 130 -7.17 -16.38 -9.73
C LYS A 130 -7.28 -15.28 -10.77
N TYR A 131 -6.71 -14.13 -10.47
CA TYR A 131 -6.57 -13.04 -11.42
C TYR A 131 -5.16 -13.08 -11.99
N LEU A 132 -5.04 -13.07 -13.32
CA LEU A 132 -3.74 -12.95 -13.97
C LEU A 132 -3.24 -11.53 -13.78
N SER A 133 -2.07 -11.39 -13.15
CA SER A 133 -1.33 -10.14 -13.10
C SER A 133 -0.23 -10.20 -14.14
N GLN A 134 -0.31 -9.34 -15.16
CA GLN A 134 0.65 -9.31 -16.26
C GLN A 134 1.23 -7.91 -16.40
N TRP A 135 2.56 -7.82 -16.37
CA TRP A 135 3.26 -6.60 -16.71
C TRP A 135 3.21 -6.38 -18.22
N THR A 136 2.71 -5.23 -18.64
CA THR A 136 2.67 -4.82 -20.05
C THR A 136 3.50 -3.58 -20.34
N GLY A 137 4.04 -2.95 -19.28
CA GLY A 137 4.55 -1.59 -19.33
C GLY A 137 3.45 -0.58 -19.64
N GLY A 138 3.82 0.70 -19.63
CA GLY A 138 2.93 1.81 -19.90
C GLY A 138 3.54 3.14 -19.47
N PHE A 139 2.76 4.21 -19.62
CA PHE A 139 3.10 5.55 -19.20
C PHE A 139 1.86 6.18 -18.57
N VAL A 140 2.04 6.82 -17.42
CA VAL A 140 1.02 7.63 -16.77
C VAL A 140 1.66 8.94 -16.33
N HIS A 141 0.92 10.03 -16.45
CA HIS A 141 1.36 11.35 -16.06
C HIS A 141 0.20 12.04 -15.35
N GLN A 142 0.47 12.55 -14.15
CA GLN A 142 -0.47 13.32 -13.37
C GLN A 142 0.06 14.73 -13.26
N ASN A 143 -0.65 15.66 -13.93
CA ASN A 143 -0.27 17.06 -13.98
C ASN A 143 -0.97 17.81 -12.85
N GLU A 144 -0.49 17.59 -11.63
CA GLU A 144 -1.00 18.20 -10.41
C GLU A 144 0.13 18.86 -9.64
N GLU A 145 -0.03 20.16 -9.37
CA GLU A 145 0.79 20.88 -8.41
C GLU A 145 0.29 20.58 -7.00
N ALA A 146 1.21 20.30 -6.07
CA ALA A 146 0.84 20.16 -4.66
C ALA A 146 0.21 21.48 -4.19
N VAL A 147 -1.00 21.42 -3.65
CA VAL A 147 -1.70 22.61 -3.18
C VAL A 147 -1.00 23.08 -1.91
N ASN A 148 -0.15 24.10 -2.05
CA ASN A 148 0.58 24.82 -1.00
C ASN A 148 0.76 24.00 0.28
N SER A 149 1.88 23.26 0.34
CA SER A 149 2.42 22.79 1.61
C SER A 149 2.46 23.99 2.57
N PHE A 150 2.25 23.76 3.87
CA PHE A 150 2.30 24.80 4.91
C PHE A 150 3.69 25.46 5.08
N SER A 151 4.53 25.45 4.04
CA SER A 151 5.81 26.14 3.95
C SER A 151 5.60 27.65 3.95
N ILE A 152 5.93 28.27 5.08
CA ILE A 152 6.24 29.70 5.16
C ILE A 152 7.61 29.88 4.45
N GLY A 153 7.64 29.94 3.11
CA GLY A 153 8.86 30.00 2.31
C GLY A 153 8.62 29.97 0.80
N GLU A 154 9.68 30.12 0.00
CA GLU A 154 9.63 30.09 -1.48
C GLU A 154 8.93 28.83 -2.01
N GLU A 155 8.07 28.99 -3.01
CA GLU A 155 7.41 27.90 -3.73
C GLU A 155 8.46 27.08 -4.50
N ILE A 156 8.91 25.98 -3.92
CA ILE A 156 9.78 25.02 -4.62
C ILE A 156 8.89 24.07 -5.40
N SER A 157 8.87 24.22 -6.73
CA SER A 157 8.25 23.26 -7.65
C SER A 157 9.22 22.12 -7.95
N GLU A 158 8.92 20.91 -7.46
CA GLU A 158 9.68 19.69 -7.79
C GLU A 158 8.83 18.77 -8.67
N SER A 159 9.47 18.15 -9.68
CA SER A 159 8.86 17.12 -10.50
C SER A 159 9.35 15.74 -10.09
N TYR A 160 8.44 14.80 -9.92
CA TYR A 160 8.74 13.42 -9.57
C TYR A 160 8.50 12.49 -10.76
N PHE A 161 9.37 11.50 -10.93
CA PHE A 161 9.18 10.45 -11.92
C PHE A 161 9.63 9.09 -11.38
N CYS A 162 9.06 8.03 -11.94
CA CYS A 162 9.42 6.65 -11.62
C CYS A 162 9.62 5.86 -12.91
N MET A 163 10.71 5.10 -12.97
CA MET A 163 10.95 4.12 -14.01
C MET A 163 10.93 2.73 -13.38
N SER A 164 10.14 1.83 -13.95
CA SER A 164 9.89 0.50 -13.38
C SER A 164 9.97 -0.58 -14.43
N TRP A 165 10.35 -1.78 -14.00
CA TRP A 165 10.41 -3.00 -14.80
C TRP A 165 9.74 -4.14 -14.05
N GLU A 166 9.40 -5.21 -14.78
CA GLU A 166 8.89 -6.43 -14.18
C GLU A 166 9.95 -7.06 -13.26
N ALA A 167 9.52 -7.41 -12.04
CA ALA A 167 10.36 -8.03 -11.03
C ALA A 167 10.08 -9.54 -10.93
N PRO A 168 11.08 -10.35 -10.50
CA PRO A 168 10.86 -11.77 -10.25
C PRO A 168 9.79 -12.01 -9.18
N SER A 169 9.00 -13.07 -9.35
CA SER A 169 8.00 -13.55 -8.39
C SER A 169 8.61 -13.85 -7.00
N TYR A 170 7.77 -13.84 -5.96
CA TYR A 170 8.13 -14.23 -4.58
C TYR A 170 8.90 -15.56 -4.51
N ASN A 171 8.51 -16.55 -5.34
CA ASN A 171 9.10 -17.89 -5.38
C ASN A 171 10.25 -18.04 -6.39
N SER A 172 10.63 -16.97 -7.10
CA SER A 172 11.74 -17.04 -8.05
C SER A 172 13.08 -17.13 -7.31
N LYS A 173 13.99 -17.97 -7.83
CA LYS A 173 15.38 -18.06 -7.37
C LYS A 173 16.14 -16.76 -7.60
N GLU A 174 15.73 -15.96 -8.58
CA GLU A 174 16.37 -14.68 -8.94
C GLU A 174 15.98 -13.53 -8.00
N ARG A 175 15.02 -13.75 -7.10
CA ARG A 175 14.55 -12.71 -6.18
C ARG A 175 15.67 -12.20 -5.28
N ALA A 176 16.56 -13.08 -4.84
CA ALA A 176 17.74 -12.68 -4.06
C ALA A 176 18.63 -11.71 -4.87
N THR A 177 18.83 -12.00 -6.16
CA THR A 177 19.57 -11.11 -7.08
C THR A 177 18.90 -9.75 -7.22
N ALA A 178 17.57 -9.70 -7.35
CA ALA A 178 16.83 -8.43 -7.39
C ALA A 178 16.99 -7.61 -6.09
N HIS A 179 17.02 -8.27 -4.93
CA HIS A 179 17.29 -7.60 -3.65
C HIS A 179 18.73 -7.07 -3.55
N VAL A 180 19.72 -7.83 -4.02
CA VAL A 180 21.12 -7.38 -4.09
C VAL A 180 21.24 -6.18 -5.04
N LEU A 181 20.63 -6.24 -6.22
CA LEU A 181 20.61 -5.13 -7.18
C LEU A 181 19.99 -3.87 -6.57
N ARG A 182 18.84 -4.01 -5.89
CA ARG A 182 18.22 -2.89 -5.17
C ARG A 182 19.16 -2.31 -4.11
N ALA A 183 19.86 -3.15 -3.34
CA ALA A 183 20.80 -2.69 -2.32
C ALA A 183 22.03 -1.99 -2.93
N LEU A 184 22.52 -2.45 -4.09
CA LEU A 184 23.63 -1.84 -4.82
C LEU A 184 23.24 -0.48 -5.43
N LEU A 185 22.06 -0.40 -6.03
CA LEU A 185 21.51 0.86 -6.54
C LEU A 185 21.30 1.86 -5.40
N GLY A 186 20.71 1.40 -4.30
CA GLY A 186 20.52 2.18 -3.09
C GLY A 186 19.55 3.35 -3.26
N GLY A 187 19.85 4.45 -2.58
CA GLY A 187 19.02 5.65 -2.57
C GLY A 187 19.49 6.61 -1.49
N GLY A 188 18.87 7.78 -1.45
CA GLY A 188 19.11 8.79 -0.42
C GLY A 188 18.56 10.15 -0.85
N ARG A 189 18.90 11.15 -0.06
CA ARG A 189 18.66 12.56 -0.35
C ARG A 189 19.98 13.31 -0.47
N SER A 190 19.97 14.41 -1.22
CA SER A 190 21.15 15.26 -1.41
C SER A 190 21.70 15.83 -0.09
N PHE A 191 20.84 16.06 0.90
CA PHE A 191 21.21 16.60 2.23
C PHE A 191 21.12 15.58 3.36
N GLU A 192 21.62 14.36 3.15
CA GLU A 192 21.74 13.38 4.24
C GLU A 192 23.07 13.52 5.00
N SER A 193 23.02 14.00 6.24
CA SER A 193 24.10 13.88 7.21
C SER A 193 24.18 12.42 7.73
N GLY A 194 24.71 11.55 6.87
CA GLY A 194 24.90 10.13 7.16
C GLY A 194 26.34 9.79 7.54
N GLY A 195 26.50 8.91 8.55
CA GLY A 195 27.77 8.23 8.80
C GLY A 195 27.97 7.02 7.88
N ALA A 196 29.10 6.34 8.02
CA ALA A 196 29.36 5.07 7.35
C ALA A 196 28.22 4.06 7.60
N GLY A 197 27.82 3.31 6.56
CA GLY A 197 26.73 2.33 6.63
C GLY A 197 25.35 2.83 6.19
N LYS A 198 25.15 4.14 5.94
CA LYS A 198 23.88 4.67 5.43
C LYS A 198 23.67 4.55 3.91
N GLY A 199 24.57 3.89 3.20
CA GLY A 199 24.45 3.72 1.74
C GLY A 199 24.98 4.90 0.91
N LEU A 200 25.80 5.78 1.50
CA LEU A 200 26.49 6.87 0.78
C LEU A 200 27.43 6.39 -0.34
N THR A 201 27.76 5.11 -0.34
CA THR A 201 28.60 4.47 -1.37
C THR A 201 27.79 3.72 -2.43
N THR A 202 26.46 3.78 -2.37
CA THR A 202 25.59 3.13 -3.36
C THR A 202 25.67 3.83 -4.71
N ILE A 203 25.30 3.12 -5.79
CA ILE A 203 25.50 3.60 -7.16
C ILE A 203 24.71 4.89 -7.40
N LEU A 204 23.42 4.93 -7.06
CA LEU A 204 22.59 6.11 -7.29
C LEU A 204 23.07 7.31 -6.47
N TYR A 205 23.50 7.09 -5.22
CA TYR A 205 23.99 8.18 -4.38
C TYR A 205 25.25 8.82 -4.95
N ARG A 206 26.20 8.01 -5.40
CA ARG A 206 27.44 8.52 -6.01
C ARG A 206 27.18 9.20 -7.35
N VAL A 207 26.34 8.61 -8.19
CA VAL A 207 26.07 9.16 -9.53
C VAL A 207 25.26 10.44 -9.39
N LEU A 208 24.06 10.39 -8.80
CA LEU A 208 23.15 11.52 -8.78
C LEU A 208 23.58 12.62 -7.78
N GLY A 209 24.19 12.24 -6.65
CA GLY A 209 24.69 13.20 -5.67
C GLY A 209 25.97 13.94 -6.08
N SER A 210 26.67 13.50 -7.14
CA SER A 210 27.87 14.18 -7.66
C SER A 210 27.63 15.00 -8.93
N LEU A 211 26.41 14.96 -9.49
CA LEU A 211 26.08 15.72 -10.70
C LEU A 211 26.06 17.22 -10.39
N VAL A 212 26.96 17.95 -11.03
CA VAL A 212 27.02 19.42 -10.94
C VAL A 212 25.89 20.02 -11.77
N GLY A 213 25.04 20.84 -11.16
CA GLY A 213 23.97 21.58 -11.85
C GLY A 213 22.64 20.85 -12.02
N GLN A 214 22.50 19.61 -11.52
CA GLN A 214 21.21 18.93 -11.41
C GLN A 214 20.85 18.70 -9.94
N ASN A 215 19.73 19.30 -9.50
CA ASN A 215 19.27 19.22 -8.12
C ASN A 215 18.33 18.02 -7.92
N PHE A 216 18.86 16.80 -7.92
CA PHE A 216 18.08 15.66 -7.42
C PHE A 216 18.01 15.74 -5.90
N SER A 217 16.84 16.10 -5.36
CA SER A 217 16.62 16.22 -3.92
C SER A 217 16.41 14.87 -3.23
N ALA A 218 15.83 13.90 -3.94
CA ALA A 218 15.62 12.53 -3.46
C ALA A 218 15.65 11.51 -4.61
N PHE A 219 16.20 10.31 -4.34
CA PHE A 219 16.24 9.21 -5.30
C PHE A 219 16.31 7.87 -4.57
N LYS A 220 15.67 6.83 -5.09
CA LYS A 220 15.60 5.52 -4.41
C LYS A 220 15.27 4.39 -5.36
N ALA A 221 16.02 3.30 -5.27
CA ALA A 221 15.64 2.02 -5.85
C ALA A 221 14.63 1.31 -4.97
N PHE A 222 13.52 0.88 -5.57
CA PHE A 222 12.45 0.18 -4.89
C PHE A 222 12.17 -1.17 -5.55
N LEU A 223 11.79 -2.15 -4.74
CA LEU A 223 11.28 -3.43 -5.20
C LEU A 223 9.96 -3.64 -4.45
N PRO A 224 8.80 -3.47 -5.12
CA PRO A 224 7.52 -3.68 -4.46
C PRO A 224 7.42 -5.12 -3.96
N ARG A 225 6.84 -5.29 -2.77
CA ARG A 225 6.40 -6.62 -2.34
C ARG A 225 5.15 -6.92 -3.14
N VAL A 226 5.33 -7.72 -4.19
CA VAL A 226 4.25 -8.30 -4.99
C VAL A 226 4.15 -9.79 -4.66
#